data_AF-X0TRR5-F1
#
_entry.id   AF-X0TRR5-F1
#
_cell.length_a   1.000
_cell.length_b   1.000
_cell.length_c   1.000
_cell.angle_alpha   90.00
_cell.angle_beta   90.00
_cell.angle_gamma   90.00
#
_symmetry.space_group_name_H-M   'P 1'
#
loop_
_entity.id
_entity.type
_entity.pdbx_description
1 polymer ?
#
loop_
_entity_poly.entity_id
_entity_poly.type
_entity_poly.pdbx_seq_one_letter_code
_entity_poly.pdbx_strand_id
1 'polypeptide(L)'
;THKQVEELLWREIRQAHASAKLPLGGKVTRTKLDLQDETGLRWYAIGFSTRPDTVTMEATAFQGYHNEHVMIIFDEAAGIMPQIYKAAEHLMTAGFCRWLAIGNPTAPRGNFAEALQARNGWHPINISVKDTPNFIEGQEIIPGVSGREYEGAIREKWGEDSNEYKIRILGQLPTYGEGTFFGRELAEAEANGQIDFYPPDPHAQVYTFWDIGHTNTAIWFAQFIRQQIRLIDFYYDDKGLGLPAYAKMLQDKPYKYGQHFAPHDIEGSNAKSIQTGK
;
A
#
# COMPACT_ATOMS: atom_id res chain seq x y z
N THR A 1 12.81 -8.38 -6.58
CA THR A 1 14.15 -8.83 -6.13
C THR A 1 15.19 -8.37 -7.14
N HIS A 2 16.49 -8.29 -6.79
CA HIS A 2 17.54 -7.86 -7.75
C HIS A 2 17.52 -8.71 -9.03
N LYS A 3 17.31 -10.03 -8.86
CA LYS A 3 17.14 -10.97 -9.96
C LYS A 3 15.97 -10.63 -10.90
N GLN A 4 14.82 -10.19 -10.37
CA GLN A 4 13.71 -9.74 -11.22
C GLN A 4 14.07 -8.51 -12.05
N VAL A 5 14.70 -7.50 -11.44
CA VAL A 5 15.08 -6.27 -12.16
C VAL A 5 16.07 -6.59 -13.28
N GLU A 6 17.07 -7.41 -12.98
CA GLU A 6 18.15 -7.76 -13.89
C GLU A 6 17.75 -8.73 -15.03
N GLU A 7 16.96 -9.76 -14.70
CA GLU A 7 16.64 -10.86 -15.60
C GLU A 7 15.30 -10.73 -16.33
N LEU A 8 14.35 -9.97 -15.80
CA LEU A 8 13.09 -9.67 -16.48
C LEU A 8 13.17 -8.28 -17.11
N LEU A 9 13.06 -7.22 -16.31
CA LEU A 9 12.92 -5.85 -16.83
C LEU A 9 14.10 -5.45 -17.73
N TRP A 10 15.34 -5.55 -17.23
CA TRP A 10 16.50 -5.16 -18.01
C TRP A 10 16.83 -6.09 -19.18
N ARG A 11 16.33 -7.34 -19.16
CA ARG A 11 16.42 -8.23 -20.31
C ARG A 11 15.53 -7.72 -21.45
N GLU A 12 14.30 -7.33 -21.15
CA GLU A 12 13.40 -6.74 -22.14
C GLU A 12 13.95 -5.39 -22.64
N ILE A 13 14.51 -4.54 -21.76
CA ILE A 13 15.16 -3.29 -22.16
C ILE A 13 16.34 -3.55 -23.11
N ARG A 14 17.18 -4.55 -22.83
CA ARG A 14 18.29 -4.94 -23.73
C ARG A 14 17.78 -5.40 -25.08
N GLN A 15 16.74 -6.23 -25.11
CA GLN A 15 16.14 -6.71 -26.35
C GLN A 15 15.52 -5.57 -27.15
N ALA A 16 14.79 -4.66 -26.50
CA ALA A 16 14.20 -3.48 -27.12
C ALA A 16 15.28 -2.53 -27.66
N HIS A 17 16.36 -2.30 -26.92
CA HIS A 17 17.49 -1.48 -27.36
C HIS A 17 18.20 -2.08 -28.58
N ALA A 18 18.48 -3.39 -28.56
CA ALA A 18 19.15 -4.08 -29.66
C ALA A 18 18.29 -4.19 -30.93
N SER A 19 16.96 -4.25 -30.79
CA SER A 19 16.01 -4.35 -31.90
C SER A 19 15.40 -3.00 -32.32
N ALA A 20 15.86 -1.90 -31.73
CA ALA A 20 15.35 -0.58 -32.04
C ALA A 20 15.59 -0.23 -33.52
N LYS A 21 14.54 0.27 -34.18
CA LYS A 21 14.62 0.71 -35.59
C LYS A 21 15.58 1.87 -35.80
N LEU A 22 15.78 2.68 -34.77
CA LEU A 22 16.74 3.78 -34.73
C LEU A 22 17.83 3.44 -33.71
N PRO A 23 19.11 3.68 -33.99
CA PRO A 23 20.17 3.48 -33.03
C PRO A 23 19.96 4.39 -31.82
N LEU A 24 19.64 3.80 -30.67
CA LEU A 24 19.43 4.56 -29.43
C LEU A 24 20.75 5.04 -28.79
N GLY A 25 21.89 4.54 -29.27
CA GLY A 25 23.21 4.88 -28.74
C GLY A 25 23.46 4.32 -27.33
N GLY A 26 24.58 4.71 -26.75
CA GLY A 26 24.97 4.32 -25.39
C GLY A 26 25.32 2.85 -25.19
N LYS A 27 25.64 2.52 -23.95
CA LYS A 27 26.03 1.18 -23.51
C LYS A 27 25.02 0.64 -22.52
N VAL A 28 24.25 -0.38 -22.95
CA VAL A 28 23.37 -1.14 -22.07
C VAL A 28 24.16 -2.26 -21.39
N THR A 29 24.00 -2.39 -20.09
CA THR A 29 24.59 -3.43 -19.25
C THR A 29 23.49 -4.27 -18.60
N ARG A 30 23.81 -5.03 -17.54
CA ARG A 30 22.82 -5.90 -16.88
C ARG A 30 21.74 -5.12 -16.13
N THR A 31 22.06 -3.94 -15.60
CA THR A 31 21.17 -3.11 -14.78
C THR A 31 21.32 -1.61 -15.02
N LYS A 32 22.11 -1.20 -16.02
CA LYS A 32 22.36 0.21 -16.35
C LYS A 32 22.40 0.44 -17.86
N LEU A 33 21.82 1.55 -18.32
CA LEU A 33 22.02 2.13 -19.65
C LEU A 33 22.79 3.44 -19.45
N ASP A 34 23.93 3.58 -20.11
CA ASP A 34 24.75 4.77 -20.08
C ASP A 34 24.74 5.42 -21.48
N LEU A 35 24.07 6.56 -21.59
CA LEU A 35 23.96 7.39 -22.81
C LEU A 35 24.93 8.56 -22.71
N GLN A 36 26.19 8.25 -22.35
CA GLN A 36 27.27 9.20 -22.45
C GLN A 36 27.83 9.17 -23.87
N ASP A 37 27.89 10.34 -24.50
CA ASP A 37 28.49 10.50 -25.81
C ASP A 37 29.52 11.64 -25.83
N GLU A 38 30.23 11.74 -26.96
CA GLU A 38 31.25 12.76 -27.22
C GLU A 38 30.66 14.18 -27.34
N THR A 39 29.34 14.30 -27.46
CA THR A 39 28.62 15.58 -27.57
C THR A 39 28.36 16.24 -26.21
N GLY A 40 28.63 15.52 -25.12
CA GLY A 40 28.46 16.01 -23.76
C GLY A 40 27.12 15.61 -23.11
N LEU A 41 26.30 14.79 -23.78
CA LEU A 41 25.12 14.20 -23.15
C LEU A 41 25.56 13.27 -22.00
N ARG A 42 24.92 13.39 -20.84
CA ARG A 42 25.21 12.56 -19.64
C ARG A 42 23.93 11.94 -19.08
N TRP A 43 23.21 11.20 -19.92
CA TRP A 43 21.99 10.54 -19.51
C TRP A 43 22.30 9.11 -19.10
N TYR A 44 21.67 8.62 -18.05
CA TYR A 44 21.78 7.22 -17.66
C TYR A 44 20.48 6.74 -17.02
N ALA A 45 20.26 5.44 -17.07
CA ALA A 45 19.18 4.77 -16.35
C ALA A 45 19.78 3.62 -15.53
N ILE A 46 19.33 3.44 -14.29
CA ILE A 46 19.77 2.36 -13.39
C ILE A 46 18.51 1.70 -12.83
N GLY A 47 18.49 0.36 -12.81
CA GLY A 47 17.47 -0.40 -12.08
C GLY A 47 18.00 -0.93 -10.77
N PHE A 48 17.18 -0.84 -9.73
CA PHE A 48 17.48 -1.32 -8.39
C PHE A 48 16.28 -2.07 -7.82
N SER A 49 16.54 -3.02 -6.92
CA SER A 49 15.49 -3.76 -6.22
C SER A 49 15.01 -2.96 -5.02
N THR A 50 13.72 -3.01 -4.75
CA THR A 50 13.05 -2.32 -3.64
C THR A 50 13.16 -3.03 -2.29
N ARG A 51 14.25 -3.76 -2.03
CA ARG A 51 14.40 -4.42 -0.72
C ARG A 51 14.95 -3.43 0.33
N PRO A 52 14.52 -3.48 1.60
CA PRO A 52 14.93 -2.52 2.63
C PRO A 52 16.44 -2.38 2.79
N ASP A 53 17.19 -3.47 2.63
CA ASP A 53 18.65 -3.57 2.73
C ASP A 53 19.39 -2.88 1.59
N THR A 54 18.83 -2.91 0.37
CA THR A 54 19.41 -2.25 -0.81
C THR A 54 19.04 -0.77 -0.87
N VAL A 55 17.80 -0.43 -0.47
CA VAL A 55 17.31 0.95 -0.51
C VAL A 55 18.10 1.88 0.40
N THR A 56 18.57 1.47 1.58
CA THR A 56 19.37 2.37 2.44
C THR A 56 20.77 2.62 1.91
N MET A 57 21.41 1.62 1.30
CA MET A 57 22.73 1.79 0.69
C MET A 57 22.66 2.58 -0.62
N GLU A 58 21.59 2.41 -1.40
CA GLU A 58 21.39 3.10 -2.68
C GLU A 58 20.70 4.47 -2.51
N ALA A 59 19.91 4.70 -1.46
CA ALA A 59 19.42 6.03 -1.01
C ALA A 59 20.57 7.00 -0.75
N THR A 60 21.72 6.49 -0.31
CA THR A 60 22.94 7.27 -0.20
C THR A 60 23.50 7.67 -1.58
N ALA A 61 23.34 6.81 -2.60
CA ALA A 61 23.64 7.18 -3.99
C ALA A 61 22.63 8.22 -4.52
N PHE A 62 21.37 8.17 -4.10
CA PHE A 62 20.33 9.14 -4.47
C PHE A 62 20.60 10.57 -3.97
N GLN A 63 21.32 10.74 -2.85
CA GLN A 63 21.74 12.07 -2.37
C GLN A 63 22.83 12.71 -3.24
N GLY A 64 23.57 11.94 -4.04
CA GLY A 64 24.65 12.45 -4.91
C GLY A 64 24.17 13.00 -6.25
N TYR A 65 22.91 12.77 -6.63
CA TYR A 65 22.37 13.15 -7.93
C TYR A 65 21.58 14.47 -7.85
N HIS A 66 22.29 15.58 -7.67
CA HIS A 66 21.74 16.93 -7.91
C HIS A 66 21.62 17.20 -9.42
N ASN A 67 20.88 16.34 -10.14
CA ASN A 67 20.59 16.54 -11.56
C ASN A 67 19.28 17.32 -11.69
N GLU A 68 19.27 18.33 -12.56
CA GLU A 68 18.11 19.19 -12.78
C GLU A 68 16.93 18.44 -13.40
N HIS A 69 17.18 17.30 -14.06
CA HIS A 69 16.17 16.45 -14.70
C HIS A 69 16.30 15.00 -14.21
N VAL A 70 15.32 14.53 -13.44
CA VAL A 70 15.28 13.15 -12.94
C VAL A 70 13.93 12.52 -13.29
N MET A 71 13.95 11.29 -13.80
CA MET A 71 12.76 10.47 -13.99
C MET A 71 12.84 9.23 -13.10
N ILE A 72 11.82 9.04 -12.27
CA ILE A 72 11.67 7.86 -11.41
C ILE A 72 10.59 6.97 -12.02
N ILE A 73 10.88 5.68 -12.20
CA ILE A 73 9.92 4.70 -12.70
C ILE A 73 9.80 3.58 -11.67
N PHE A 74 8.58 3.40 -11.16
CA PHE A 74 8.20 2.30 -10.31
C PHE A 74 7.43 1.28 -11.15
N ASP A 75 8.00 0.08 -11.28
CA ASP A 75 7.32 -1.08 -11.83
C ASP A 75 6.78 -1.93 -10.67
N GLU A 76 5.63 -2.58 -10.87
CA GLU A 76 4.87 -3.25 -9.80
C GLU A 76 4.63 -2.35 -8.58
N ALA A 77 4.23 -1.11 -8.84
CA ALA A 77 4.17 -0.02 -7.88
C ALA A 77 3.30 -0.30 -6.64
N ALA A 78 2.28 -1.16 -6.75
CA ALA A 78 1.46 -1.60 -5.61
C ALA A 78 2.23 -2.42 -4.57
N GLY A 79 3.27 -3.14 -4.98
CA GLY A 79 4.11 -3.96 -4.10
C GLY A 79 5.29 -3.22 -3.48
N ILE A 80 5.48 -1.94 -3.80
CA ILE A 80 6.59 -1.14 -3.30
C ILE A 80 6.29 -0.62 -1.90
N MET A 81 7.26 -0.80 -0.98
CA MET A 81 7.10 -0.43 0.43
C MET A 81 6.95 1.10 0.61
N PRO A 82 6.13 1.58 1.57
CA PRO A 82 5.90 3.01 1.79
C PRO A 82 7.17 3.84 2.05
N GLN A 83 8.18 3.25 2.69
CA GLN A 83 9.47 3.90 2.93
C GLN A 83 10.21 4.31 1.65
N ILE A 84 9.99 3.58 0.55
CA ILE A 84 10.62 3.83 -0.75
C ILE A 84 9.89 4.96 -1.47
N TYR A 85 8.56 5.00 -1.37
CA TYR A 85 7.77 6.16 -1.81
C TYR A 85 8.23 7.43 -1.11
N LYS A 86 8.37 7.40 0.22
CA LYS A 86 8.88 8.53 0.99
C LYS A 86 10.27 8.96 0.51
N ALA A 87 11.19 8.02 0.26
CA ALA A 87 12.52 8.36 -0.25
C ALA A 87 12.46 9.04 -1.63
N ALA A 88 11.61 8.53 -2.54
CA ALA A 88 11.40 9.13 -3.86
C ALA A 88 10.77 10.52 -3.79
N GLU A 89 9.80 10.76 -2.89
CA GLU A 89 9.20 12.08 -2.67
C GLU A 89 10.23 13.15 -2.31
N HIS A 90 11.25 12.81 -1.51
CA HIS A 90 12.32 13.76 -1.18
C HIS A 90 13.12 14.17 -2.42
N LEU A 91 13.28 13.28 -3.40
CA LEU A 91 13.98 13.57 -4.67
C LEU A 91 13.16 14.45 -5.61
N MET A 92 11.83 14.39 -5.51
CA MET A 92 10.92 15.22 -6.32
C MET A 92 11.01 16.72 -5.98
N THR A 93 11.70 17.10 -4.91
CA THR A 93 11.89 18.51 -4.52
C THR A 93 13.00 19.23 -5.29
N ALA A 94 13.84 18.51 -6.03
CA ALA A 94 14.95 19.06 -6.80
C ALA A 94 14.58 19.21 -8.29
N GLY A 95 14.46 20.44 -8.81
CA GLY A 95 14.37 20.69 -10.26
C GLY A 95 13.15 20.07 -10.99
N PHE A 96 13.35 19.69 -12.26
CA PHE A 96 12.33 19.13 -13.15
C PHE A 96 12.25 17.60 -13.03
N CYS A 97 11.70 17.13 -11.91
CA CYS A 97 11.48 15.71 -11.67
C CYS A 97 10.16 15.19 -12.27
N ARG A 98 10.17 13.97 -12.79
CA ARG A 98 8.98 13.21 -13.22
C ARG A 98 8.94 11.86 -12.52
N TRP A 99 7.76 11.43 -12.13
CA TRP A 99 7.56 10.12 -11.51
C TRP A 99 6.45 9.36 -12.22
N LEU A 100 6.77 8.16 -12.68
CA LEU A 100 5.88 7.20 -13.28
C LEU A 100 5.75 5.98 -12.37
N ALA A 101 4.53 5.61 -12.02
CA ALA A 101 4.23 4.41 -11.23
C ALA A 101 3.30 3.52 -12.05
N ILE A 102 3.71 2.27 -12.29
CA ILE A 102 3.03 1.29 -13.13
C ILE A 102 2.78 0.04 -12.28
N GLY A 103 1.59 -0.54 -12.38
CA GLY A 103 1.30 -1.81 -11.72
C GLY A 103 -0.19 -2.08 -11.64
N ASN A 104 -0.52 -3.30 -11.23
CA ASN A 104 -1.89 -3.68 -10.94
C ASN A 104 -2.31 -3.13 -9.57
N PRO A 105 -3.52 -2.56 -9.43
CA PRO A 105 -3.98 -1.94 -8.19
C PRO A 105 -4.41 -2.97 -7.14
N THR A 106 -3.52 -3.79 -6.62
CA THR A 106 -3.85 -4.98 -5.81
C THR A 106 -4.34 -4.69 -4.39
N ALA A 107 -4.24 -3.45 -3.91
CA ALA A 107 -4.64 -3.05 -2.57
C ALA A 107 -5.59 -1.85 -2.61
N PRO A 108 -6.64 -1.80 -1.76
CA PRO A 108 -7.59 -0.68 -1.75
C PRO A 108 -6.98 0.61 -1.18
N ARG A 109 -5.81 0.52 -0.52
CA ARG A 109 -5.13 1.61 0.18
C ARG A 109 -3.62 1.50 0.02
N GLY A 110 -2.91 2.59 0.32
CA GLY A 110 -1.47 2.71 0.23
C GLY A 110 -1.05 3.72 -0.84
N ASN A 111 0.25 3.97 -0.96
CA ASN A 111 0.78 5.04 -1.82
C ASN A 111 0.33 4.92 -3.29
N PHE A 112 0.32 3.70 -3.85
CA PHE A 112 -0.13 3.50 -5.22
C PHE A 112 -1.64 3.72 -5.37
N ALA A 113 -2.46 3.27 -4.41
CA ALA A 113 -3.90 3.52 -4.42
C ALA A 113 -4.22 5.02 -4.31
N GLU A 114 -3.48 5.77 -3.48
CA GLU A 114 -3.60 7.22 -3.38
C GLU A 114 -3.22 7.92 -4.70
N ALA A 115 -2.16 7.46 -5.38
CA ALA A 115 -1.75 7.97 -6.69
C ALA A 115 -2.84 7.75 -7.75
N LEU A 116 -3.47 6.57 -7.75
CA LEU A 116 -4.58 6.25 -8.66
C LEU A 116 -5.84 7.09 -8.42
N GLN A 117 -6.00 7.65 -7.21
CA GLN A 117 -7.08 8.57 -6.85
C GLN A 117 -6.77 10.04 -7.19
N ALA A 118 -5.75 10.30 -8.00
CA ALA A 118 -5.30 11.65 -8.39
C ALA A 118 -4.96 12.56 -7.20
N ARG A 119 -4.55 11.99 -6.06
CA ARG A 119 -4.07 12.75 -4.91
C ARG A 119 -2.63 13.21 -5.16
N ASN A 120 -2.16 14.20 -4.42
CA ASN A 120 -0.74 14.63 -4.38
C ASN A 120 -0.11 14.94 -5.76
N GLY A 121 -0.90 15.44 -6.71
CA GLY A 121 -0.41 15.84 -8.03
C GLY A 121 -0.21 14.69 -9.03
N TRP A 122 -0.69 13.48 -8.72
CA TRP A 122 -0.68 12.36 -9.64
C TRP A 122 -1.74 12.52 -10.75
N HIS A 123 -1.39 12.10 -11.95
CA HIS A 123 -2.31 11.98 -13.08
C HIS A 123 -2.53 10.48 -13.39
N PRO A 124 -3.63 9.87 -12.92
CA PRO A 124 -3.85 8.45 -13.10
C PRO A 124 -4.30 8.14 -14.54
N ILE A 125 -3.71 7.09 -15.12
CA ILE A 125 -4.13 6.52 -16.40
C ILE A 125 -4.55 5.08 -16.12
N ASN A 126 -5.82 4.78 -16.33
CA ASN A 126 -6.35 3.42 -16.23
C ASN A 126 -6.28 2.74 -17.59
N ILE A 127 -5.86 1.47 -17.63
CA ILE A 127 -5.84 0.64 -18.84
C ILE A 127 -6.56 -0.66 -18.50
N SER A 128 -7.78 -0.82 -19.01
CA SER A 128 -8.52 -2.07 -18.89
C SER A 128 -8.08 -3.05 -19.98
N VAL A 129 -8.19 -4.35 -19.72
CA VAL A 129 -8.18 -5.39 -20.76
C VAL A 129 -9.23 -5.08 -21.84
N LYS A 130 -10.36 -4.45 -21.47
CA LYS A 130 -11.42 -4.08 -22.42
C LYS A 130 -11.00 -2.98 -23.41
N ASP A 131 -9.97 -2.20 -23.07
CA ASP A 131 -9.44 -1.13 -23.91
C ASP A 131 -8.36 -1.65 -24.89
N THR A 132 -7.95 -2.92 -24.77
CA THR A 132 -6.89 -3.45 -25.62
C THR A 132 -7.40 -3.74 -27.04
N PRO A 133 -6.54 -3.60 -28.07
CA PRO A 133 -6.89 -3.99 -29.43
C PRO A 133 -7.35 -5.46 -29.53
N ASN A 134 -6.72 -6.35 -28.75
CA ASN A 134 -7.06 -7.77 -28.74
C ASN A 134 -8.48 -8.02 -28.19
N PHE A 135 -8.93 -7.22 -27.22
CA PHE A 135 -10.29 -7.32 -26.73
C PHE A 135 -11.31 -6.70 -27.70
N ILE A 136 -11.01 -5.51 -28.23
CA ILE A 136 -11.88 -4.79 -29.17
C ILE A 136 -12.15 -5.63 -30.42
N GLU A 137 -11.08 -6.10 -31.08
CA GLU A 137 -11.18 -6.91 -32.31
C GLU A 137 -11.63 -8.35 -32.05
N GLY A 138 -11.50 -8.82 -30.80
CA GLY A 138 -11.88 -10.18 -30.41
C GLY A 138 -10.94 -11.27 -30.95
N GLN A 139 -9.74 -10.91 -31.36
CA GLN A 139 -8.67 -11.80 -31.82
C GLN A 139 -7.30 -11.24 -31.41
N GLU A 140 -6.26 -12.07 -31.40
CA GLU A 140 -4.90 -11.62 -31.07
C GLU A 140 -4.29 -10.80 -32.22
N ILE A 141 -4.29 -9.48 -32.08
CA ILE A 141 -3.66 -8.54 -33.02
C ILE A 141 -2.24 -8.19 -32.54
N ILE A 142 -2.06 -8.05 -31.23
CA ILE A 142 -0.79 -7.74 -30.57
C ILE A 142 -0.40 -8.93 -29.68
N PRO A 143 0.65 -9.69 -30.05
CA PRO A 143 1.09 -10.84 -29.26
C PRO A 143 1.38 -10.48 -27.81
N GLY A 144 0.86 -11.28 -26.88
CA GLY A 144 1.09 -11.14 -25.43
C GLY A 144 0.23 -10.09 -24.72
N VAL A 145 -0.63 -9.36 -25.43
CA VAL A 145 -1.63 -8.46 -24.82
C VAL A 145 -2.92 -9.23 -24.54
N SER A 146 -3.48 -9.11 -23.35
CA SER A 146 -4.73 -9.80 -22.99
C SER A 146 -5.93 -9.35 -23.82
N GLY A 147 -6.84 -10.29 -24.12
CA GLY A 147 -8.07 -10.06 -24.90
C GLY A 147 -9.29 -10.79 -24.31
N ARG A 148 -10.32 -11.03 -25.14
CA ARG A 148 -11.62 -11.59 -24.70
C ARG A 148 -11.52 -12.95 -24.00
N GLU A 149 -10.60 -13.81 -24.44
CA GLU A 149 -10.40 -15.13 -23.83
C GLU A 149 -9.96 -15.02 -22.37
N TYR A 150 -8.99 -14.16 -22.08
CA TYR A 150 -8.50 -13.92 -20.71
C TYR A 150 -9.59 -13.32 -19.82
N GLU A 151 -10.32 -12.32 -20.33
CA GLU A 151 -11.45 -11.73 -19.62
C GLU A 151 -12.54 -12.75 -19.30
N GLY A 152 -12.92 -13.57 -20.29
CA GLY A 152 -13.91 -14.63 -20.12
C GLY A 152 -13.50 -15.64 -19.04
N ALA A 153 -12.23 -16.06 -19.03
CA ALA A 153 -11.71 -16.99 -18.04
C ALA A 153 -11.72 -16.41 -16.61
N ILE A 154 -11.37 -15.12 -16.44
CA ILE A 154 -11.43 -14.46 -15.12
C ILE A 154 -12.88 -14.28 -14.67
N ARG A 155 -13.77 -13.87 -15.59
CA ARG A 155 -15.19 -13.70 -15.31
C ARG A 155 -15.86 -15.00 -14.88
N GLU A 156 -15.64 -16.09 -15.59
CA GLU A 156 -16.22 -17.39 -15.26
C GLU A 156 -15.74 -17.90 -13.90
N LYS A 157 -14.45 -17.67 -13.59
CA LYS A 157 -13.85 -18.16 -12.36
C LYS A 157 -14.24 -17.35 -11.11
N TRP A 158 -14.33 -16.02 -11.22
CA TRP A 158 -14.47 -15.14 -10.05
C TRP A 158 -15.73 -14.28 -10.04
N GLY A 159 -16.40 -14.11 -11.18
CA GLY A 159 -17.54 -13.21 -11.36
C GLY A 159 -17.13 -11.76 -11.63
N GLU A 160 -18.02 -10.96 -12.22
CA GLU A 160 -17.73 -9.56 -12.59
C GLU A 160 -17.61 -8.62 -11.39
N ASP A 161 -18.25 -8.95 -10.26
CA ASP A 161 -18.24 -8.14 -9.05
C ASP A 161 -16.99 -8.36 -8.15
N SER A 162 -16.16 -9.35 -8.52
CA SER A 162 -15.01 -9.79 -7.73
C SER A 162 -13.86 -8.78 -7.76
N ASN A 163 -13.01 -8.80 -6.72
CA ASN A 163 -11.78 -8.00 -6.71
C ASN A 163 -10.80 -8.46 -7.80
N GLU A 164 -10.73 -9.75 -8.08
CA GLU A 164 -9.91 -10.32 -9.15
C GLU A 164 -10.32 -9.76 -10.52
N TYR A 165 -11.62 -9.61 -10.78
CA TYR A 165 -12.11 -8.98 -12.01
C TYR A 165 -11.78 -7.49 -12.06
N LYS A 166 -12.05 -6.74 -10.98
CA LYS A 166 -11.71 -5.30 -10.89
C LYS A 166 -10.22 -5.04 -11.13
N ILE A 167 -9.36 -5.80 -10.46
CA ILE A 167 -7.90 -5.63 -10.56
C ILE A 167 -7.39 -6.05 -11.94
N ARG A 168 -7.72 -7.27 -12.38
CA ARG A 168 -7.06 -7.89 -13.54
C ARG A 168 -7.67 -7.50 -14.88
N ILE A 169 -8.96 -7.17 -14.90
CA ILE A 169 -9.67 -6.82 -16.13
C ILE A 169 -9.88 -5.31 -16.20
N LEU A 170 -10.41 -4.69 -15.15
CA LEU A 170 -10.80 -3.29 -15.21
C LEU A 170 -9.66 -2.31 -14.88
N GLY A 171 -8.55 -2.79 -14.29
CA GLY A 171 -7.46 -1.93 -13.80
C GLY A 171 -7.89 -1.06 -12.62
N GLN A 172 -8.91 -1.48 -11.88
CA GLN A 172 -9.52 -0.71 -10.80
C GLN A 172 -9.09 -1.23 -9.43
N LEU A 173 -9.06 -0.31 -8.46
CA LEU A 173 -8.83 -0.65 -7.06
C LEU A 173 -9.88 -1.67 -6.58
N PRO A 174 -9.48 -2.68 -5.79
CA PRO A 174 -10.42 -3.58 -5.16
C PRO A 174 -11.26 -2.80 -4.15
N THR A 175 -12.42 -3.35 -3.83
CA THR A 175 -13.30 -2.75 -2.83
C THR A 175 -12.78 -3.00 -1.41
N TYR A 176 -12.08 -4.11 -1.19
CA TYR A 176 -11.49 -4.51 0.09
C TYR A 176 -10.23 -5.36 -0.13
N GLY A 177 -9.38 -5.50 0.87
CA GLY A 177 -8.14 -6.27 0.76
C GLY A 177 -8.38 -7.79 0.70
N GLU A 178 -7.66 -8.51 -0.15
CA GLU A 178 -7.65 -9.98 -0.17
C GLU A 178 -7.29 -10.55 1.22
N GLY A 179 -7.93 -11.65 1.61
CA GLY A 179 -7.64 -12.36 2.86
C GLY A 179 -8.19 -11.73 4.15
N THR A 180 -8.96 -10.64 4.04
CA THR A 180 -9.61 -10.02 5.20
C THR A 180 -10.99 -10.65 5.44
N PHE A 181 -11.17 -11.34 6.56
CA PHE A 181 -12.43 -12.02 6.90
C PHE A 181 -13.65 -11.08 6.94
N PHE A 182 -13.42 -9.80 7.23
CA PHE A 182 -14.46 -8.76 7.30
C PHE A 182 -14.22 -7.61 6.30
N GLY A 183 -13.39 -7.83 5.26
CA GLY A 183 -12.99 -6.77 4.35
C GLY A 183 -14.17 -6.13 3.63
N ARG A 184 -15.07 -6.96 3.12
CA ARG A 184 -16.26 -6.52 2.40
C ARG A 184 -17.19 -5.72 3.31
N GLU A 185 -17.45 -6.25 4.50
CA GLU A 185 -18.32 -5.64 5.50
C GLU A 185 -17.75 -4.29 5.97
N LEU A 186 -16.43 -4.17 6.14
CA LEU A 186 -15.76 -2.90 6.46
C LEU A 186 -15.86 -1.89 5.31
N ALA A 187 -15.69 -2.33 4.06
CA ALA A 187 -15.82 -1.45 2.90
C ALA A 187 -17.26 -0.93 2.72
N GLU A 188 -18.26 -1.79 2.95
CA GLU A 188 -19.66 -1.39 2.98
C GLU A 188 -19.95 -0.40 4.12
N ALA A 189 -19.39 -0.65 5.31
CA ALA A 189 -19.54 0.26 6.45
C ALA A 189 -18.92 1.64 6.19
N GLU A 190 -17.75 1.69 5.54
CA GLU A 190 -17.13 2.95 5.10
C GLU A 190 -17.98 3.68 4.06
N ALA A 191 -18.45 2.98 3.03
CA ALA A 191 -19.28 3.56 1.98
C ALA A 191 -20.61 4.14 2.53
N ASN A 192 -21.14 3.54 3.59
CA ASN A 192 -22.35 3.99 4.29
C ASN A 192 -22.07 5.08 5.35
N GLY A 193 -20.84 5.56 5.47
CA GLY A 193 -20.43 6.57 6.48
C GLY A 193 -20.45 6.06 7.91
N GLN A 194 -20.47 4.74 8.13
CA GLN A 194 -20.49 4.12 9.46
C GLN A 194 -19.09 4.08 10.10
N ILE A 195 -18.03 4.29 9.31
CA ILE A 195 -16.65 4.43 9.75
C ILE A 195 -16.23 5.90 9.52
N ASP A 196 -16.25 6.67 10.61
CA ASP A 196 -15.85 8.08 10.64
C ASP A 196 -15.46 8.46 12.08
N PHE A 197 -14.99 9.68 12.31
CA PHE A 197 -14.75 10.20 13.64
C PHE A 197 -16.06 10.54 14.36
N TYR A 198 -16.41 9.72 15.35
CA TYR A 198 -17.54 9.97 16.24
C TYR A 198 -17.01 10.48 17.59
N PRO A 199 -17.22 11.76 17.95
CA PRO A 199 -16.80 12.25 19.25
C PRO A 199 -17.50 11.44 20.36
N PRO A 200 -16.76 10.99 21.40
CA PRO A 200 -17.33 10.25 22.51
C PRO A 200 -18.46 11.03 23.20
N ASP A 201 -19.57 10.36 23.51
CA ASP A 201 -20.66 10.97 24.28
C ASP A 201 -20.24 11.08 25.76
N PRO A 202 -20.15 12.29 26.35
CA PRO A 202 -19.68 12.48 27.73
C PRO A 202 -20.64 11.93 28.81
N HIS A 203 -21.86 11.54 28.42
CA HIS A 203 -22.86 10.95 29.30
C HIS A 203 -22.89 9.42 29.24
N ALA A 204 -22.30 8.81 28.23
CA ALA A 204 -22.24 7.36 28.10
C ALA A 204 -20.95 6.77 28.69
N GLN A 205 -21.07 5.61 29.35
CA GLN A 205 -19.91 4.88 29.85
C GLN A 205 -19.11 4.28 28.68
N VAL A 206 -17.80 4.24 28.85
CA VAL A 206 -16.86 3.61 27.92
C VAL A 206 -16.44 2.25 28.47
N TYR A 207 -16.71 1.20 27.72
CA TYR A 207 -16.28 -0.16 28.02
C TYR A 207 -15.05 -0.46 27.20
N THR A 208 -14.15 -1.29 27.73
CA THR A 208 -12.92 -1.65 27.02
C THR A 208 -12.84 -3.13 26.76
N PHE A 209 -12.33 -3.53 25.61
CA PHE A 209 -12.16 -4.92 25.20
C PHE A 209 -10.70 -5.15 24.85
N TRP A 210 -10.09 -6.09 25.55
CA TRP A 210 -8.65 -6.29 25.52
C TRP A 210 -8.32 -7.59 24.82
N ASP A 211 -7.31 -7.55 23.97
CA ASP A 211 -6.59 -8.71 23.50
C ASP A 211 -5.15 -8.57 24.02
N ILE A 212 -4.78 -9.43 24.95
CA ILE A 212 -3.52 -9.32 25.70
C ILE A 212 -2.60 -10.44 25.26
N GLY A 213 -1.49 -10.06 24.66
CA GLY A 213 -0.34 -10.92 24.40
C GLY A 213 0.89 -10.50 25.20
N HIS A 214 1.93 -11.33 25.13
CA HIS A 214 3.19 -11.12 25.86
C HIS A 214 3.90 -9.81 25.48
N THR A 215 3.92 -9.47 24.18
CA THR A 215 4.51 -8.24 23.65
C THR A 215 3.47 -7.33 23.01
N ASN A 216 2.39 -7.91 22.49
CA ASN A 216 1.38 -7.20 21.73
C ASN A 216 0.10 -7.13 22.56
N THR A 217 -0.39 -5.93 22.87
CA THR A 217 -1.67 -5.75 23.54
C THR A 217 -2.52 -4.75 22.75
N ALA A 218 -3.75 -5.13 22.45
CA ALA A 218 -4.73 -4.28 21.80
C ALA A 218 -5.90 -4.00 22.75
N ILE A 219 -6.33 -2.75 22.84
CA ILE A 219 -7.45 -2.34 23.69
C ILE A 219 -8.40 -1.48 22.85
N TRP A 220 -9.61 -1.96 22.65
CA TRP A 220 -10.69 -1.24 22.00
C TRP A 220 -11.59 -0.56 23.02
N PHE A 221 -12.07 0.63 22.69
CA PHE A 221 -12.96 1.43 23.54
C PHE A 221 -14.31 1.57 22.86
N ALA A 222 -15.39 1.20 23.55
CA ALA A 222 -16.72 1.20 22.98
C ALA A 222 -17.77 1.87 23.89
N GLN A 223 -18.73 2.55 23.29
CA GLN A 223 -19.95 3.02 23.94
C GLN A 223 -21.15 2.25 23.38
N PHE A 224 -22.02 1.79 24.28
CA PHE A 224 -23.29 1.15 23.92
C PHE A 224 -24.40 2.18 24.11
N ILE A 225 -24.83 2.80 23.01
CA ILE A 225 -25.81 3.89 23.03
C ILE A 225 -27.05 3.43 22.26
N ARG A 226 -28.15 3.17 23.00
CA ARG A 226 -29.40 2.64 22.44
C ARG A 226 -29.13 1.34 21.65
N GLN A 227 -29.37 1.34 20.33
CA GLN A 227 -29.18 0.19 19.44
C GLN A 227 -27.86 0.26 18.66
N GLN A 228 -26.91 1.11 19.08
CA GLN A 228 -25.62 1.28 18.41
C GLN A 228 -24.47 0.91 19.33
N ILE A 229 -23.49 0.20 18.78
CA ILE A 229 -22.16 0.02 19.37
C ILE A 229 -21.25 1.00 18.63
N ARG A 230 -20.64 1.92 19.38
CA ARG A 230 -19.68 2.89 18.83
C ARG A 230 -18.29 2.54 19.32
N LEU A 231 -17.41 2.14 18.40
CA LEU A 231 -15.97 2.05 18.67
C LEU A 231 -15.39 3.46 18.56
N ILE A 232 -14.95 4.02 19.69
CA ILE A 232 -14.60 5.45 19.81
C ILE A 232 -13.10 5.70 19.93
N ASP A 233 -12.32 4.68 20.26
CA ASP A 233 -10.88 4.80 20.48
C ASP A 233 -10.22 3.42 20.39
N PHE A 234 -8.91 3.42 20.20
CA PHE A 234 -8.07 2.23 20.10
C PHE A 234 -6.68 2.52 20.67
N TYR A 235 -6.17 1.57 21.45
CA TYR A 235 -4.80 1.57 21.93
C TYR A 235 -4.10 0.28 21.53
N TYR A 236 -2.85 0.40 21.07
CA TYR A 236 -2.00 -0.73 20.73
C TYR A 236 -0.61 -0.54 21.33
N ASP A 237 -0.11 -1.61 21.94
CA ASP A 237 1.26 -1.73 22.40
C ASP A 237 1.92 -2.93 21.72
N ASP A 238 3.13 -2.73 21.20
CA ASP A 238 3.99 -3.73 20.58
C ASP A 238 5.29 -3.99 21.37
N LYS A 239 5.44 -3.34 22.55
CA LYS A 239 6.67 -3.38 23.37
C LYS A 239 6.52 -4.19 24.65
N GLY A 240 5.32 -4.64 24.99
CA GLY A 240 5.05 -5.35 26.23
C GLY A 240 5.22 -4.47 27.47
N LEU A 241 4.70 -3.24 27.42
CA LEU A 241 4.74 -2.26 28.51
C LEU A 241 4.02 -2.75 29.77
N GLY A 242 3.00 -3.60 29.59
CA GLY A 242 2.31 -4.30 30.68
C GLY A 242 1.27 -3.48 31.44
N LEU A 243 0.59 -4.14 32.37
CA LEU A 243 -0.60 -3.63 33.07
C LEU A 243 -0.42 -2.24 33.71
N PRO A 244 0.70 -1.89 34.37
CA PRO A 244 0.85 -0.56 34.97
C PRO A 244 0.80 0.58 33.94
N ALA A 245 1.42 0.39 32.78
CA ALA A 245 1.41 1.37 31.71
C ALA A 245 -0.01 1.52 31.13
N TYR A 246 -0.73 0.40 30.97
CA TYR A 246 -2.11 0.41 30.47
C TYR A 246 -3.06 1.06 31.47
N ALA A 247 -2.90 0.80 32.78
CA ALA A 247 -3.70 1.43 33.82
C ALA A 247 -3.49 2.95 33.84
N LYS A 248 -2.23 3.41 33.70
CA LYS A 248 -1.92 4.83 33.56
C LYS A 248 -2.56 5.44 32.30
N MET A 249 -2.43 4.77 31.16
CA MET A 249 -3.05 5.20 29.90
C MET A 249 -4.57 5.36 30.03
N LEU A 250 -5.24 4.44 30.72
CA LEU A 250 -6.68 4.53 30.97
C LEU A 250 -7.02 5.75 31.83
N GLN A 251 -6.26 6.01 32.90
CA GLN A 251 -6.45 7.17 33.78
C GLN A 251 -6.23 8.51 33.08
N ASP A 252 -5.27 8.56 32.16
CA ASP A 252 -4.93 9.78 31.42
C ASP A 252 -5.98 10.14 30.34
N LYS A 253 -6.86 9.19 29.98
CA LYS A 253 -7.93 9.42 28.99
C LYS A 253 -9.18 10.05 29.66
N PRO A 254 -9.91 10.95 28.95
CA PRO A 254 -11.02 11.72 29.53
C PRO A 254 -12.35 10.93 29.58
N TYR A 255 -12.30 9.62 29.83
CA TYR A 255 -13.47 8.73 29.72
C TYR A 255 -14.02 8.35 31.10
N LYS A 256 -15.35 8.22 31.16
CA LYS A 256 -16.03 7.58 32.29
C LYS A 256 -16.13 6.09 31.98
N TYR A 257 -15.31 5.28 32.62
CA TYR A 257 -15.27 3.86 32.34
C TYR A 257 -16.45 3.09 32.95
N GLY A 258 -16.95 2.13 32.17
CA GLY A 258 -17.77 1.02 32.63
C GLY A 258 -16.87 -0.18 32.97
N GLN A 259 -17.26 -1.36 32.51
CA GLN A 259 -16.48 -2.58 32.72
C GLN A 259 -15.33 -2.71 31.70
N HIS A 260 -14.23 -3.30 32.18
CA HIS A 260 -13.11 -3.75 31.34
C HIS A 260 -13.25 -5.26 31.09
N PHE A 261 -13.31 -5.66 29.83
CA PHE A 261 -13.41 -7.06 29.39
C PHE A 261 -12.08 -7.50 28.83
N ALA A 262 -11.48 -8.50 29.46
CA ALA A 262 -10.18 -8.98 29.09
C ALA A 262 -10.09 -10.50 29.32
N PRO A 263 -9.14 -11.21 28.67
CA PRO A 263 -9.07 -12.67 28.72
C PRO A 263 -8.85 -13.19 30.15
N HIS A 264 -9.33 -14.40 30.42
CA HIS A 264 -9.28 -15.02 31.76
C HIS A 264 -7.83 -15.20 32.29
N ASP A 265 -6.81 -15.21 31.43
CA ASP A 265 -5.41 -15.45 31.79
C ASP A 265 -4.67 -14.22 32.36
N ILE A 266 -5.37 -13.11 32.64
CA ILE A 266 -4.79 -11.91 33.27
C ILE A 266 -4.16 -12.16 34.64
N GLU A 267 -4.59 -13.20 35.35
CA GLU A 267 -4.13 -13.47 36.72
C GLU A 267 -2.66 -13.93 36.83
N GLY A 268 -1.96 -14.17 35.71
CA GLY A 268 -0.53 -14.54 35.68
C GLY A 268 0.47 -13.42 35.99
N SER A 269 0.03 -12.16 36.19
CA SER A 269 0.91 -11.07 36.62
C SER A 269 0.23 -10.16 37.65
N ASN A 270 0.42 -10.48 38.94
CA ASN A 270 0.08 -9.64 40.10
C ASN A 270 -1.33 -9.00 40.13
N ALA A 271 -2.36 -9.72 39.67
CA ALA A 271 -3.75 -9.27 39.79
C ALA A 271 -4.26 -9.48 41.24
N LYS A 272 -4.15 -8.44 42.07
CA LYS A 272 -5.10 -8.23 43.19
C LYS A 272 -5.98 -7.06 42.85
N SER A 273 -7.23 -7.37 42.47
CA SER A 273 -8.41 -6.51 42.51
C SER A 273 -8.20 -5.02 42.18
N ILE A 274 -8.45 -4.63 40.94
CA ILE A 274 -8.72 -3.22 40.61
C ILE A 274 -10.11 -2.89 41.17
N GLN A 275 -10.14 -2.47 42.44
CA GLN A 275 -11.28 -1.79 43.03
C GLN A 275 -11.07 -0.29 42.75
N THR A 276 -11.84 0.27 41.81
CA THR A 276 -11.93 1.72 41.65
C THR A 276 -12.76 2.28 42.82
N GLY A 277 -12.11 3.08 43.66
CA GLY A 277 -12.73 3.75 44.80
C GLY A 277 -13.83 4.73 44.36
N LYS A 278 -14.79 4.93 45.28
CA LYS A 278 -15.98 5.79 45.17
C LYS A 278 -15.72 7.20 44.68
#